data_AF-A0A8H5CDD9-F1
#
_entry.id   AF-A0A8H5CDD9-F1
#
_cell.length_a   1.000
_cell.length_b   1.000
_cell.length_c   1.000
_cell.angle_alpha   90.00
_cell.angle_beta   90.00
_cell.angle_gamma   90.00
#
_symmetry.space_group_name_H-M   'P 1'
#
loop_
_entity.id
_entity.type
_entity.pdbx_description
1 polymer ?
#
loop_
_entity_poly.entity_id
_entity_poly.type
_entity_poly.pdbx_seq_one_letter_code
_entity_poly.pdbx_strand_id
1 'polypeptide(L)'
;MPTTYTSADPPQSRTVPYVRLATEKDYPQLIALGTRAFAKDPMLLYVGSVQQMSSFMAQVQGHTLAPSDEGSLRIFMEFVLYSTLSKHGRITVAAVPSDLDNNEMVASATYWLPPSKLVETRQATKPRDGAASMLGAWGVGGTARMTEDYLKKVHNIIVNSFKRRGFQESEVGSSAWYLNLAMTDPALQGRGFLSMLMREQFAHAPGQTYILETTTEKAKNQYLHYGFELQETFCAGEGQIGVDGLPATHENGAGGVKAYPMIKASAKTITPCKVVLTSNCLSAVG
;
A
#
# COMPACT_ATOMS: atom_id res chain seq x y z
N MET A 1 20.45 -24.86 -47.33
CA MET A 1 19.89 -23.90 -46.34
C MET A 1 18.60 -24.51 -45.80
N PRO A 2 18.56 -25.06 -44.57
CA PRO A 2 17.33 -25.59 -44.01
C PRO A 2 16.50 -24.48 -43.37
N THR A 3 15.27 -24.34 -43.84
CA THR A 3 14.25 -23.42 -43.33
C THR A 3 13.70 -23.98 -42.02
N THR A 4 14.09 -23.42 -40.87
CA THR A 4 13.49 -23.75 -39.58
C THR A 4 12.10 -23.13 -39.50
N TYR A 5 11.08 -23.98 -39.53
CA TYR A 5 9.70 -23.63 -39.19
C TYR A 5 9.62 -23.36 -37.69
N THR A 6 9.45 -22.09 -37.31
CA THR A 6 9.05 -21.70 -35.96
C THR A 6 7.58 -22.10 -35.79
N SER A 7 7.33 -23.19 -35.06
CA SER A 7 5.99 -23.55 -34.59
C SER A 7 5.52 -22.46 -33.63
N ALA A 8 4.69 -21.54 -34.10
CA ALA A 8 3.93 -20.67 -33.23
C ALA A 8 2.79 -21.52 -32.65
N ASP A 9 2.93 -21.92 -31.39
CA ASP A 9 1.82 -22.52 -30.66
C ASP A 9 0.62 -21.56 -30.70
N PRO A 10 -0.60 -22.05 -30.97
CA PRO A 10 -1.79 -21.22 -30.97
C PRO A 10 -1.99 -20.60 -29.58
N PRO A 11 -2.47 -19.35 -29.48
CA PRO A 11 -2.73 -18.70 -28.20
C PRO A 11 -3.77 -19.51 -27.44
N GLN A 12 -3.35 -20.18 -26.37
CA GLN A 12 -4.27 -20.83 -25.44
C GLN A 12 -5.17 -19.74 -24.84
N SER A 13 -6.48 -19.83 -25.07
CA SER A 13 -7.47 -18.97 -24.41
C SER A 13 -7.37 -19.22 -22.90
N ARG A 14 -6.68 -18.33 -22.20
CA ARG A 14 -6.62 -18.39 -20.74
C ARG A 14 -7.99 -17.96 -20.25
N THR A 15 -8.78 -18.86 -19.68
CA THR A 15 -10.06 -18.51 -19.02
C THR A 15 -9.90 -18.32 -17.51
N VAL A 16 -8.72 -18.64 -16.98
CA VAL A 16 -8.44 -18.66 -15.55
C VAL A 16 -7.71 -17.38 -15.14
N PRO A 17 -8.16 -16.68 -14.08
CA PRO A 17 -7.43 -15.54 -13.56
C PRO A 17 -6.01 -15.90 -13.15
N TYR A 18 -5.06 -15.00 -13.38
CA TYR A 18 -3.65 -15.25 -13.11
C TYR A 18 -2.92 -14.00 -12.61
N VAL A 19 -1.76 -14.19 -11.99
CA VAL A 19 -0.93 -13.06 -11.51
C VAL A 19 0.23 -12.82 -12.48
N ARG A 20 0.48 -11.55 -12.79
CA ARG A 20 1.66 -11.10 -13.54
C ARG A 20 2.15 -9.75 -13.04
N LEU A 21 3.34 -9.36 -13.49
CA LEU A 21 3.79 -7.98 -13.37
C LEU A 21 2.89 -7.06 -14.20
N ALA A 22 2.65 -5.85 -13.67
CA ALA A 22 2.04 -4.79 -14.44
C ALA A 22 3.00 -4.35 -15.58
N THR A 23 2.40 -3.96 -16.68
CA THR A 23 3.03 -3.34 -17.84
C THR A 23 2.46 -1.94 -18.02
N GLU A 24 3.08 -1.11 -18.86
CA GLU A 24 2.59 0.25 -19.14
C GLU A 24 1.16 0.28 -19.67
N LYS A 25 0.72 -0.78 -20.36
CA LYS A 25 -0.66 -0.93 -20.84
C LYS A 25 -1.69 -1.04 -19.71
N ASP A 26 -1.27 -1.48 -18.53
CA ASP A 26 -2.15 -1.64 -17.37
C ASP A 26 -2.33 -0.31 -16.60
N TYR A 27 -1.45 0.68 -16.79
CA TYR A 27 -1.43 1.89 -15.96
C TYR A 27 -2.76 2.65 -15.96
N PRO A 28 -3.43 2.88 -17.11
CA PRO A 28 -4.75 3.51 -17.10
C PRO A 28 -5.80 2.70 -16.32
N GLN A 29 -5.79 1.37 -16.44
CA GLN A 29 -6.71 0.50 -15.70
C GLN A 29 -6.41 0.53 -14.19
N LEU A 30 -5.14 0.56 -13.80
CA LEU A 30 -4.70 0.62 -12.41
C LEU A 30 -5.13 1.93 -11.72
N ILE A 31 -4.97 3.06 -12.40
CA ILE A 31 -5.42 4.36 -11.89
C ILE A 31 -6.94 4.33 -11.70
N ALA A 32 -7.69 3.89 -12.72
CA ALA A 32 -9.15 3.80 -12.64
C ALA A 32 -9.63 2.82 -11.55
N LEU A 33 -8.95 1.68 -11.41
CA LEU A 33 -9.20 0.70 -10.36
C LEU A 33 -8.99 1.32 -8.97
N GLY A 34 -7.88 2.01 -8.76
CA GLY A 34 -7.57 2.69 -7.50
C GLY A 34 -8.61 3.75 -7.15
N THR A 35 -9.00 4.58 -8.13
CA THR A 35 -10.03 5.61 -7.93
C THR A 35 -11.34 4.97 -7.47
N ARG A 36 -11.81 3.89 -8.11
CA ARG A 36 -13.05 3.19 -7.69
C ARG A 36 -12.90 2.49 -6.34
N ALA A 37 -11.77 1.82 -6.11
CA ALA A 37 -11.54 1.02 -4.90
C ALA A 37 -11.49 1.88 -3.64
N PHE A 38 -10.99 3.12 -3.75
CA PHE A 38 -10.81 4.02 -2.61
C PHE A 38 -11.72 5.25 -2.61
N ALA A 39 -12.71 5.35 -3.52
CA ALA A 39 -13.67 6.46 -3.56
C ALA A 39 -14.47 6.67 -2.26
N LYS A 40 -14.48 5.67 -1.38
CA LYS A 40 -15.15 5.68 -0.06
C LYS A 40 -14.20 5.38 1.09
N ASP A 41 -12.89 5.39 0.86
CA ASP A 41 -11.93 5.12 1.92
C ASP A 41 -11.83 6.32 2.88
N PRO A 42 -12.17 6.15 4.18
CA PRO A 42 -12.19 7.27 5.11
C PRO A 42 -10.87 8.04 5.22
N MET A 43 -9.73 7.34 5.15
CA MET A 43 -8.43 8.01 5.24
C MET A 43 -8.20 8.87 4.01
N LEU A 44 -8.53 8.37 2.82
CA LEU A 44 -8.37 9.14 1.58
C LEU A 44 -9.37 10.30 1.47
N LEU A 45 -10.58 10.17 2.02
CA LEU A 45 -11.52 11.30 2.13
C LEU A 45 -10.94 12.41 3.02
N TYR A 46 -10.37 12.04 4.17
CA TYR A 46 -9.78 12.97 5.13
C TYR A 46 -8.58 13.73 4.56
N VAL A 47 -7.57 12.99 4.08
CA VAL A 47 -6.36 13.61 3.50
C VAL A 47 -6.70 14.38 2.22
N GLY A 48 -7.63 13.86 1.41
CA GLY A 48 -8.16 14.50 0.20
C GLY A 48 -9.04 15.72 0.47
N SER A 49 -9.32 16.06 1.72
CA SER A 49 -10.08 17.26 2.10
C SER A 49 -11.56 17.22 1.68
N VAL A 50 -12.13 16.03 1.48
CA VAL A 50 -13.50 15.85 1.01
C VAL A 50 -14.49 16.34 2.08
N GLN A 51 -15.38 17.25 1.71
CA GLN A 51 -16.33 17.87 2.64
C GLN A 51 -17.60 17.06 2.81
N GLN A 52 -18.07 16.42 1.74
CA GLN A 52 -19.31 15.65 1.73
C GLN A 52 -19.31 14.63 0.60
N MET A 53 -20.00 13.51 0.81
CA MET A 53 -20.29 12.56 -0.25
C MET A 53 -21.49 13.03 -1.07
N SER A 54 -21.47 12.80 -2.38
CA SER A 54 -22.58 13.20 -3.25
C SER A 54 -23.64 12.10 -3.31
N SER A 55 -24.72 12.25 -2.53
CA SER A 55 -25.86 11.33 -2.53
C SER A 55 -26.58 11.30 -3.88
N PHE A 56 -26.69 12.45 -4.56
CA PHE A 56 -27.28 12.56 -5.89
C PHE A 56 -26.46 11.80 -6.94
N MET A 57 -25.13 11.96 -6.94
CA MET A 57 -24.27 11.25 -7.89
C MET A 57 -24.26 9.75 -7.64
N ALA A 58 -24.37 9.33 -6.36
CA ALA A 58 -24.41 7.92 -5.99
C ALA A 58 -25.65 7.23 -6.57
N GLN A 59 -26.79 7.92 -6.65
CA GLN A 59 -28.04 7.39 -7.19
C GLN A 59 -28.09 7.42 -8.72
N VAL A 60 -27.53 8.44 -9.36
CA VAL A 60 -27.70 8.67 -10.80
C VAL A 60 -26.59 8.03 -11.64
N GLN A 61 -25.35 8.05 -11.15
CA GLN A 61 -24.17 7.69 -11.94
C GLN A 61 -23.30 6.61 -11.28
N GLY A 62 -23.64 6.17 -10.07
CA GLY A 62 -22.82 5.23 -9.29
C GLY A 62 -21.52 5.83 -8.76
N HIS A 63 -21.28 7.12 -8.98
CA HIS A 63 -20.14 7.88 -8.45
C HIS A 63 -20.50 8.46 -7.10
N THR A 64 -19.65 8.30 -6.08
CA THR A 64 -19.97 8.78 -4.72
C THR A 64 -19.27 10.07 -4.34
N LEU A 65 -18.31 10.53 -5.17
CA LEU A 65 -17.56 11.78 -4.99
C LEU A 65 -18.07 12.87 -5.93
N ALA A 66 -17.82 14.13 -5.57
CA ALA A 66 -17.93 15.22 -6.54
C ALA A 66 -16.86 15.07 -7.64
N PRO A 67 -17.10 15.55 -8.88
CA PRO A 67 -16.13 15.40 -9.97
C PRO A 67 -14.74 15.98 -9.65
N SER A 68 -14.66 17.06 -8.88
CA SER A 68 -13.39 17.62 -8.41
C SER A 68 -12.64 16.68 -7.48
N ASP A 69 -13.34 16.07 -6.52
CA ASP A 69 -12.76 15.17 -5.52
C ASP A 69 -12.33 13.85 -6.17
N GLU A 70 -13.11 13.34 -7.11
CA GLU A 70 -12.74 12.17 -7.92
C GLU A 70 -11.51 12.46 -8.79
N GLY A 71 -11.44 13.65 -9.41
CA GLY A 71 -10.26 14.11 -10.14
C GLY A 71 -9.02 14.19 -9.25
N SER A 72 -9.15 14.73 -8.04
CA SER A 72 -8.07 14.79 -7.05
C SER A 72 -7.63 13.41 -6.58
N LEU A 73 -8.57 12.48 -6.36
CA LEU A 73 -8.25 11.09 -6.02
C LEU A 73 -7.52 10.40 -7.17
N ARG A 74 -7.92 10.63 -8.42
CA ARG A 74 -7.23 10.11 -9.61
C ARG A 74 -5.78 10.60 -9.70
N ILE A 75 -5.55 11.90 -9.48
CA ILE A 75 -4.19 12.47 -9.45
C ILE A 75 -3.35 11.81 -8.35
N PHE A 76 -3.94 11.53 -7.19
CA PHE A 76 -3.25 10.79 -6.13
C PHE A 76 -2.91 9.35 -6.54
N MET A 77 -3.81 8.63 -7.22
CA MET A 77 -3.53 7.27 -7.73
C MET A 77 -2.40 7.27 -8.78
N GLU A 78 -2.36 8.28 -9.65
CA GLU A 78 -1.26 8.50 -10.58
C GLU A 78 0.06 8.73 -9.82
N PHE A 79 0.05 9.59 -8.80
CA PHE A 79 1.22 9.83 -7.94
C PHE A 79 1.71 8.54 -7.25
N VAL A 80 0.81 7.74 -6.67
CA VAL A 80 1.17 6.48 -6.00
C VAL A 80 1.78 5.48 -7.00
N LEU A 81 1.22 5.38 -8.21
CA LEU A 81 1.76 4.55 -9.29
C LEU A 81 3.17 4.99 -9.70
N TYR A 82 3.34 6.25 -10.10
CA TYR A 82 4.62 6.73 -10.63
C TYR A 82 5.69 6.82 -9.53
N SER A 83 5.33 7.19 -8.30
CA SER A 83 6.26 7.19 -7.17
C SER A 83 6.67 5.77 -6.74
N THR A 84 5.86 4.76 -7.01
CA THR A 84 6.23 3.34 -6.83
C THR A 84 7.22 2.93 -7.92
N LEU A 85 6.93 3.22 -9.19
CA LEU A 85 7.81 2.92 -10.33
C LEU A 85 9.16 3.63 -10.22
N SER A 86 9.19 4.90 -9.81
CA SER A 86 10.42 5.69 -9.67
C SER A 86 11.36 5.16 -8.59
N LYS A 87 10.82 4.37 -7.65
CA LYS A 87 11.55 3.69 -6.58
C LYS A 87 11.88 2.24 -6.91
N HIS A 88 11.72 1.83 -8.17
CA HIS A 88 11.86 0.44 -8.62
C HIS A 88 10.93 -0.51 -7.84
N GLY A 89 9.74 -0.01 -7.50
CA GLY A 89 8.69 -0.80 -6.88
C GLY A 89 8.20 -1.92 -7.78
N ARG A 90 7.73 -2.99 -7.15
CA ARG A 90 7.14 -4.15 -7.81
C ARG A 90 5.64 -4.01 -7.80
N ILE A 91 5.05 -3.87 -8.99
CA ILE A 91 3.60 -3.79 -9.18
C ILE A 91 3.13 -5.10 -9.82
N THR A 92 2.26 -5.81 -9.12
CA THR A 92 1.67 -7.07 -9.58
C THR A 92 0.17 -6.93 -9.70
N VAL A 93 -0.40 -7.59 -10.70
CA VAL A 93 -1.83 -7.55 -11.04
C VAL A 93 -2.41 -8.95 -11.10
N ALA A 94 -3.63 -9.09 -10.60
CA ALA A 94 -4.47 -10.25 -10.85
C ALA A 94 -5.30 -9.93 -12.10
N ALA A 95 -4.89 -10.50 -13.24
CA ALA A 95 -5.53 -10.32 -14.53
C ALA A 95 -6.64 -11.36 -14.71
N VAL A 96 -7.81 -10.89 -15.15
CA VAL A 96 -8.93 -11.73 -15.58
C VAL A 96 -9.01 -11.61 -17.10
N PRO A 97 -8.68 -12.68 -17.84
CA PRO A 97 -8.80 -12.68 -19.29
C PRO A 97 -10.26 -12.45 -19.75
N SER A 98 -10.44 -11.73 -20.85
CA SER A 98 -11.71 -11.63 -21.56
C SER A 98 -11.67 -12.49 -22.82
N ASP A 99 -12.63 -13.41 -22.95
CA ASP A 99 -12.78 -14.27 -24.13
C ASP A 99 -13.19 -13.50 -25.39
N LEU A 100 -13.70 -12.27 -25.24
CA LEU A 100 -14.29 -11.51 -26.35
C LEU A 100 -13.25 -10.70 -27.14
N ASP A 101 -12.24 -10.13 -26.48
CA ASP A 101 -11.42 -9.05 -27.07
C ASP A 101 -9.90 -9.27 -26.98
N ASN A 102 -9.42 -10.46 -26.56
CA ASN A 102 -8.01 -10.68 -26.16
C ASN A 102 -7.48 -9.65 -25.15
N ASN A 103 -8.39 -8.91 -24.51
CA ASN A 103 -8.09 -7.92 -23.49
C ASN A 103 -8.18 -8.56 -22.12
N GLU A 104 -7.39 -8.03 -21.20
CA GLU A 104 -7.39 -8.47 -19.81
C GLU A 104 -7.91 -7.34 -18.94
N MET A 105 -8.80 -7.68 -18.03
CA MET A 105 -9.23 -6.79 -16.96
C MET A 105 -8.30 -6.97 -15.77
N VAL A 106 -7.78 -5.86 -15.23
CA VAL A 106 -7.09 -5.88 -13.94
C VAL A 106 -8.11 -5.91 -12.81
N ALA A 107 -8.28 -7.06 -12.15
CA ALA A 107 -9.23 -7.23 -11.05
C ALA A 107 -8.67 -6.77 -9.69
N SER A 108 -7.36 -6.83 -9.51
CA SER A 108 -6.68 -6.45 -8.27
C SER A 108 -5.22 -6.13 -8.55
N ALA A 109 -4.60 -5.29 -7.72
CA ALA A 109 -3.18 -4.99 -7.79
C ALA A 109 -2.56 -4.77 -6.41
N THR A 110 -1.25 -5.05 -6.30
CA THR A 110 -0.42 -4.70 -5.13
C THR A 110 0.84 -3.98 -5.56
N TYR A 111 1.18 -2.91 -4.83
CA TYR A 111 2.31 -2.04 -5.10
C TYR A 111 3.29 -2.20 -3.95
N TRP A 112 4.44 -2.80 -4.24
CA TRP A 112 5.46 -3.09 -3.25
C TRP A 112 6.68 -2.19 -3.45
N LEU A 113 7.13 -1.51 -2.41
CA LEU A 113 8.44 -0.87 -2.39
C LEU A 113 9.48 -1.89 -1.87
N PRO A 114 10.62 -2.08 -2.56
CA PRO A 114 11.65 -2.98 -2.10
C PRO A 114 12.39 -2.40 -0.89
N PRO A 115 13.15 -3.25 -0.17
CA PRO A 115 14.04 -2.78 0.87
C PRO A 115 14.97 -1.67 0.37
N SER A 116 15.28 -0.73 1.26
CA SER A 116 16.09 0.48 1.03
C SER A 116 15.41 1.54 0.16
N LYS A 117 14.15 1.33 -0.23
CA LYS A 117 13.33 2.27 -1.01
C LYS A 117 12.06 2.71 -0.29
N LEU A 118 11.97 2.38 1.01
CA LEU A 118 10.99 2.99 1.89
C LEU A 118 11.11 4.51 1.80
N VAL A 119 9.97 5.16 1.61
CA VAL A 119 9.90 6.62 1.62
C VAL A 119 10.18 7.04 3.05
N GLU A 120 11.44 7.34 3.38
CA GLU A 120 11.66 8.32 4.43
C GLU A 120 10.86 9.56 4.01
N THR A 121 10.06 10.13 4.90
CA THR A 121 9.25 11.34 4.65
C THR A 121 10.06 12.50 4.06
N ARG A 122 11.41 12.42 4.11
CA ARG A 122 12.37 13.37 3.55
C ARG A 122 12.91 13.04 2.15
N GLN A 123 12.74 11.83 1.63
CA GLN A 123 13.12 11.50 0.25
C GLN A 123 12.09 12.08 -0.69
N ALA A 124 12.25 13.38 -0.98
CA ALA A 124 11.40 14.17 -1.85
C ALA A 124 11.05 13.38 -3.12
N THR A 125 9.77 13.06 -3.28
CA THR A 125 9.24 12.55 -4.54
C THR A 125 9.59 13.53 -5.63
N LYS A 126 10.18 13.02 -6.73
CA LYS A 126 10.61 13.88 -7.82
C LYS A 126 9.37 14.60 -8.38
N PRO A 127 9.47 15.84 -8.85
CA PRO A 127 8.34 16.52 -9.50
C PRO A 127 7.71 15.69 -10.63
N ARG A 128 8.54 14.88 -11.33
CA ARG A 128 8.12 13.95 -12.38
C ARG A 128 7.23 12.80 -11.90
N ASP A 129 7.20 12.51 -10.61
CA ASP A 129 6.37 11.46 -10.02
C ASP A 129 4.94 11.96 -9.74
N GLY A 130 4.61 13.20 -10.11
CA GLY A 130 3.29 13.80 -9.88
C GLY A 130 3.14 14.55 -8.56
N ALA A 131 4.24 14.76 -7.81
CA ALA A 131 4.20 15.44 -6.51
C ALA A 131 3.63 16.87 -6.59
N ALA A 132 3.95 17.61 -7.65
CA ALA A 132 3.41 18.94 -7.88
C ALA A 132 1.91 18.91 -8.19
N SER A 133 1.47 17.93 -8.99
CA SER A 133 0.05 17.70 -9.29
C SER A 133 -0.73 17.32 -8.04
N MET A 134 -0.19 16.44 -7.19
CA MET A 134 -0.80 16.06 -5.91
C MET A 134 -0.94 17.27 -4.98
N LEU A 135 0.11 18.09 -4.85
CA LEU A 135 0.05 19.32 -4.05
C LEU A 135 -1.00 20.29 -4.58
N GLY A 136 -1.13 20.42 -5.91
CA GLY A 136 -2.19 21.23 -6.53
C GLY A 136 -3.60 20.67 -6.29
N ALA A 137 -3.76 19.34 -6.31
CA ALA A 137 -5.05 18.67 -6.16
C ALA A 137 -5.56 18.66 -4.71
N TRP A 138 -4.68 18.45 -3.73
CA TRP A 138 -5.05 18.34 -2.31
C TRP A 138 -4.75 19.59 -1.49
N GLY A 139 -4.00 20.53 -2.08
CA GLY A 139 -3.49 21.70 -1.38
C GLY A 139 -2.46 21.35 -0.29
N VAL A 140 -1.95 22.41 0.35
CA VAL A 140 -0.99 22.28 1.46
C VAL A 140 -1.63 21.56 2.65
N GLY A 141 -2.90 21.83 2.93
CA GLY A 141 -3.63 21.21 4.05
C GLY A 141 -3.77 19.69 3.90
N GLY A 142 -4.21 19.20 2.73
CA GLY A 142 -4.33 17.76 2.50
C GLY A 142 -2.98 17.04 2.50
N THR A 143 -1.97 17.68 1.92
CA THR A 143 -0.60 17.17 1.94
C THR A 143 -0.07 17.07 3.38
N ALA A 144 -0.27 18.11 4.21
CA ALA A 144 0.16 18.11 5.60
C ALA A 144 -0.54 17.02 6.44
N ARG A 145 -1.84 16.80 6.23
CA ARG A 145 -2.56 15.69 6.89
C ARG A 145 -1.99 14.32 6.51
N MET A 146 -1.72 14.11 5.22
CA MET A 146 -1.07 12.86 4.76
C MET A 146 0.31 12.68 5.41
N THR A 147 1.16 13.70 5.39
CA THR A 147 2.55 13.56 5.84
C THR A 147 2.70 13.57 7.36
N GLU A 148 2.08 14.52 8.05
CA GLU A 148 2.27 14.75 9.49
C GLU A 148 1.28 13.96 10.35
N ASP A 149 0.00 13.94 9.99
CA ASP A 149 -1.03 13.28 10.81
C ASP A 149 -1.05 11.76 10.61
N TYR A 150 -0.66 11.29 9.42
CA TYR A 150 -0.72 9.89 9.05
C TYR A 150 0.67 9.25 8.90
N LEU A 151 1.41 9.55 7.82
CA LEU A 151 2.64 8.83 7.46
C LEU A 151 3.73 8.93 8.53
N LYS A 152 3.90 10.09 9.17
CA LYS A 152 4.87 10.26 10.26
C LYS A 152 4.55 9.39 11.48
N LYS A 153 3.28 9.25 11.83
CA LYS A 153 2.85 8.36 12.94
C LYS A 153 3.10 6.90 12.58
N VAL A 154 2.73 6.47 11.38
CA VAL A 154 3.03 5.13 10.85
C VAL A 154 4.54 4.85 10.94
N HIS A 155 5.35 5.77 10.41
CA HIS A 155 6.81 5.65 10.43
C HIS A 155 7.36 5.48 11.85
N ASN A 156 6.94 6.33 12.79
CA ASN A 156 7.40 6.26 14.17
C ASN A 156 7.03 4.93 14.84
N ILE A 157 5.80 4.44 14.63
CA ILE A 157 5.34 3.15 15.16
C ILE A 157 6.20 2.01 14.59
N ILE A 158 6.44 1.99 13.29
CA ILE A 158 7.25 0.97 12.63
C ILE A 158 8.70 1.03 13.11
N VAL A 159 9.33 2.20 13.13
CA VAL A 159 10.72 2.36 13.62
C VAL A 159 10.85 1.87 15.06
N ASN A 160 9.93 2.26 15.95
CA ASN A 160 9.95 1.80 17.34
C ASN A 160 9.76 0.28 17.44
N SER A 161 8.94 -0.30 16.57
CA SER A 161 8.71 -1.74 16.50
C SER A 161 9.95 -2.52 16.05
N PHE A 162 10.73 -1.97 15.12
CA PHE A 162 12.01 -2.54 14.70
C PHE A 162 13.09 -2.38 15.77
N LYS A 163 13.16 -1.24 16.44
CA LYS A 163 14.08 -1.01 17.58
C LYS A 163 13.86 -2.03 18.69
N ARG A 164 12.60 -2.34 19.04
CA ARG A 164 12.26 -3.41 20.01
C ARG A 164 12.74 -4.80 19.58
N ARG A 165 12.97 -5.02 18.29
CA ARG A 165 13.50 -6.26 17.70
C ARG A 165 15.02 -6.23 17.49
N GLY A 166 15.71 -5.22 18.04
CA GLY A 166 17.17 -5.08 18.00
C GLY A 166 17.74 -4.48 16.71
N PHE A 167 16.90 -3.92 15.84
CA PHE A 167 17.36 -3.20 14.65
C PHE A 167 17.72 -1.75 14.99
N GLN A 168 18.75 -1.22 14.33
CA GLN A 168 19.02 0.21 14.30
C GLN A 168 18.00 0.92 13.40
N GLU A 169 17.77 2.21 13.65
CA GLU A 169 16.83 3.02 12.85
C GLU A 169 17.19 3.06 11.36
N SER A 170 18.49 3.16 11.06
CA SER A 170 19.03 3.12 9.69
C SER A 170 18.80 1.78 8.98
N GLU A 171 18.51 0.71 9.72
CA GLU A 171 18.26 -0.62 9.16
C GLU A 171 16.77 -0.84 8.85
N VAL A 172 15.86 -0.04 9.38
CA VAL A 172 14.40 -0.22 9.18
C VAL A 172 14.06 -0.08 7.70
N GLY A 173 14.54 1.01 7.07
CA GLY A 173 14.33 1.29 5.66
C GLY A 173 14.86 0.20 4.73
N SER A 174 15.96 -0.45 5.12
CA SER A 174 16.72 -1.39 4.30
C SER A 174 16.41 -2.88 4.54
N SER A 175 15.55 -3.19 5.51
CA SER A 175 15.33 -4.57 5.97
C SER A 175 13.95 -5.15 5.63
N ALA A 176 13.06 -4.38 5.00
CA ALA A 176 11.69 -4.82 4.75
C ALA A 176 11.11 -4.34 3.42
N TRP A 177 10.27 -5.19 2.84
CA TRP A 177 9.36 -4.82 1.77
C TRP A 177 8.17 -4.05 2.34
N TYR A 178 7.66 -3.08 1.60
CA TYR A 178 6.53 -2.28 2.04
C TYR A 178 5.37 -2.33 1.07
N LEU A 179 4.20 -2.75 1.54
CA LEU A 179 2.97 -2.75 0.76
C LEU A 179 2.41 -1.32 0.74
N ASN A 180 2.80 -0.56 -0.28
CA ASN A 180 2.40 0.84 -0.45
C ASN A 180 0.93 0.98 -0.84
N LEU A 181 0.40 0.03 -1.62
CA LEU A 181 -1.01 0.01 -2.01
C LEU A 181 -1.46 -1.42 -2.29
N ALA A 182 -2.66 -1.76 -1.85
CA ALA A 182 -3.36 -2.98 -2.23
C ALA A 182 -4.80 -2.63 -2.59
N MET A 183 -5.25 -3.02 -3.77
CA MET A 183 -6.58 -2.70 -4.27
C MET A 183 -7.20 -3.87 -5.00
N THR A 184 -8.51 -4.03 -4.85
CA THR A 184 -9.34 -4.99 -5.59
C THR A 184 -10.57 -4.25 -6.06
N ASP A 185 -11.03 -4.57 -7.27
CA ASP A 185 -12.24 -3.94 -7.81
C ASP A 185 -13.41 -4.18 -6.83
N PRO A 186 -14.16 -3.14 -6.44
CA PRO A 186 -15.27 -3.28 -5.50
C PRO A 186 -16.25 -4.41 -5.86
N ALA A 187 -16.54 -4.61 -7.15
CA ALA A 187 -17.46 -5.66 -7.62
C ALA A 187 -16.87 -7.09 -7.55
N LEU A 188 -15.56 -7.19 -7.37
CA LEU A 188 -14.79 -8.42 -7.38
C LEU A 188 -14.16 -8.76 -6.01
N GLN A 189 -14.46 -7.98 -4.97
CA GLN A 189 -14.02 -8.27 -3.61
C GLN A 189 -14.54 -9.63 -3.12
N GLY A 190 -13.80 -10.28 -2.23
CA GLY A 190 -14.15 -11.58 -1.67
C GLY A 190 -13.89 -12.78 -2.60
N ARG A 191 -13.37 -12.56 -3.82
CA ARG A 191 -13.07 -13.62 -4.79
C ARG A 191 -11.63 -14.15 -4.73
N GLY A 192 -10.85 -13.76 -3.71
CA GLY A 192 -9.49 -14.27 -3.48
C GLY A 192 -8.38 -13.63 -4.33
N PHE A 193 -8.66 -12.60 -5.15
CA PHE A 193 -7.64 -11.95 -6.00
C PHE A 193 -6.48 -11.33 -5.20
N LEU A 194 -6.77 -10.63 -4.10
CA LEU A 194 -5.72 -10.13 -3.22
C LEU A 194 -4.89 -11.27 -2.61
N SER A 195 -5.50 -12.40 -2.28
CA SER A 195 -4.78 -13.58 -1.79
C SER A 195 -3.85 -14.18 -2.83
N MET A 196 -4.21 -14.13 -4.12
CA MET A 196 -3.30 -14.53 -5.20
C MET A 196 -2.06 -13.64 -5.23
N LEU A 197 -2.25 -12.31 -5.12
CA LEU A 197 -1.17 -11.33 -5.11
C LEU A 197 -0.25 -11.45 -3.89
N MET A 198 -0.81 -11.60 -2.69
CA MET A 198 -0.02 -11.78 -1.46
C MET A 198 0.84 -13.05 -1.52
N ARG A 199 0.28 -14.17 -2.00
CA ARG A 199 1.03 -15.43 -2.18
C ARG A 199 2.14 -15.29 -3.20
N GLU A 200 1.89 -14.59 -4.31
CA GLU A 200 2.92 -14.32 -5.31
C GLU A 200 4.08 -13.51 -4.71
N GLN A 201 3.80 -12.44 -3.95
CA GLN A 201 4.87 -11.66 -3.32
C GLN A 201 5.67 -12.48 -2.29
N PHE A 202 5.01 -13.32 -1.51
CA PHE A 202 5.69 -14.19 -0.53
C PHE A 202 6.55 -15.27 -1.20
N ALA A 203 6.12 -15.77 -2.36
CA ALA A 203 6.92 -16.68 -3.17
C ALA A 203 8.10 -15.95 -3.84
N HIS A 204 7.92 -14.70 -4.24
CA HIS A 204 8.97 -13.89 -4.85
C HIS A 204 10.11 -13.54 -3.86
N ALA A 205 9.77 -13.27 -2.60
CA ALA A 205 10.70 -12.81 -1.59
C ALA A 205 10.59 -13.64 -0.28
N PRO A 206 10.80 -14.96 -0.33
CA PRO A 206 10.53 -15.85 0.79
C PRO A 206 11.39 -15.48 2.00
N GLY A 207 10.78 -15.56 3.19
CA GLY A 207 11.47 -15.29 4.45
C GLY A 207 11.87 -13.83 4.67
N GLN A 208 11.44 -12.88 3.82
CA GLN A 208 11.67 -11.46 4.06
C GLN A 208 10.72 -10.87 5.11
N THR A 209 11.10 -9.71 5.64
CA THR A 209 10.23 -8.89 6.48
C THR A 209 9.33 -8.04 5.58
N TYR A 210 8.06 -7.89 5.98
CA TYR A 210 7.09 -7.06 5.29
C TYR A 210 6.45 -6.07 6.25
N ILE A 211 6.23 -4.85 5.78
CA ILE A 211 5.55 -3.78 6.49
C ILE A 211 4.34 -3.38 5.65
N LEU A 212 3.26 -3.04 6.32
CA LEU A 212 2.12 -2.37 5.73
C LEU A 212 1.42 -1.52 6.79
N GLU A 213 0.50 -0.71 6.36
CA GLU A 213 -0.55 -0.19 7.19
C GLU A 213 -1.88 -0.34 6.47
N THR A 214 -2.96 -0.35 7.24
CA THR A 214 -4.31 -0.37 6.69
C THR A 214 -5.24 0.48 7.53
N THR A 215 -6.30 0.96 6.91
CA THR A 215 -7.25 1.94 7.45
C THR A 215 -8.60 1.32 7.77
N THR A 216 -8.76 0.01 7.52
CA THR A 216 -10.02 -0.70 7.80
C THR A 216 -9.78 -1.93 8.66
N GLU A 217 -10.72 -2.19 9.57
CA GLU A 217 -10.68 -3.37 10.42
C GLU A 217 -10.78 -4.68 9.62
N LYS A 218 -11.57 -4.66 8.54
CA LYS A 218 -11.68 -5.79 7.59
C LYS A 218 -10.32 -6.16 7.01
N ALA A 219 -9.57 -5.19 6.49
CA ALA A 219 -8.24 -5.45 5.92
C ALA A 219 -7.21 -5.84 6.99
N LYS A 220 -7.24 -5.22 8.17
CA LYS A 220 -6.41 -5.63 9.33
C LYS A 220 -6.58 -7.13 9.61
N ASN A 221 -7.82 -7.58 9.73
CA ASN A 221 -8.12 -8.99 10.00
C ASN A 221 -7.65 -9.90 8.87
N GLN A 222 -7.75 -9.46 7.61
CA GLN A 222 -7.20 -10.19 6.47
C GLN A 222 -5.68 -10.34 6.54
N TYR A 223 -4.95 -9.31 6.99
CA TYR A 223 -3.49 -9.35 7.11
C TYR A 223 -3.02 -10.17 8.32
N LEU A 224 -3.79 -10.21 9.41
CA LEU A 224 -3.52 -11.13 10.54
C LEU A 224 -3.45 -12.60 10.05
N HIS A 225 -4.31 -13.00 9.11
CA HIS A 225 -4.26 -14.35 8.52
C HIS A 225 -2.98 -14.67 7.73
N TYR A 226 -2.24 -13.65 7.27
CA TYR A 226 -0.94 -13.83 6.62
C TYR A 226 0.25 -13.81 7.59
N GLY A 227 -0.02 -13.75 8.90
CA GLY A 227 1.01 -13.67 9.94
C GLY A 227 1.61 -12.28 10.11
N PHE A 228 0.92 -11.22 9.68
CA PHE A 228 1.26 -9.88 10.11
C PHE A 228 0.84 -9.69 11.58
N GLU A 229 1.66 -8.97 12.33
CA GLU A 229 1.40 -8.57 13.70
C GLU A 229 1.01 -7.09 13.73
N LEU A 230 -0.08 -6.77 14.42
CA LEU A 230 -0.43 -5.38 14.73
C LEU A 230 0.62 -4.80 15.67
N GLN A 231 1.17 -3.63 15.35
CA GLN A 231 2.14 -2.97 16.22
C GLN A 231 1.47 -2.03 17.22
N GLU A 232 0.63 -1.13 16.71
CA GLU A 232 -0.14 -0.15 17.48
C GLU A 232 -1.36 0.29 16.65
N THR A 233 -2.37 0.86 17.29
CA THR A 233 -3.49 1.51 16.58
C THR A 233 -3.50 2.99 16.93
N PHE A 234 -3.73 3.85 15.94
CA PHE A 234 -3.92 5.29 16.18
C PHE A 234 -5.07 5.82 15.33
N CYS A 235 -5.61 6.98 15.70
CA CYS A 235 -6.60 7.72 14.92
C CYS A 235 -5.95 8.94 14.23
N ALA A 236 -6.16 9.06 12.92
CA ALA A 236 -5.87 10.28 12.17
C ALA A 236 -7.10 11.20 12.19
N GLY A 237 -6.88 12.51 12.33
CA GLY A 237 -7.97 13.50 12.34
C GLY A 237 -8.92 13.44 13.54
N GLU A 238 -8.50 12.81 14.64
CA GLU A 238 -9.25 12.83 15.90
C GLU A 238 -9.57 14.26 16.33
N GLY A 239 -10.82 14.51 16.76
CA GLY A 239 -11.32 15.84 17.09
C GLY A 239 -11.74 16.70 15.88
N GLN A 240 -11.42 16.29 14.65
CA GLN A 240 -11.70 17.07 13.44
C GLN A 240 -12.70 16.39 12.50
N ILE A 241 -12.66 15.06 12.43
CA ILE A 241 -13.45 14.26 11.49
C ILE A 241 -14.13 13.07 12.17
N GLY A 242 -15.21 12.60 11.54
CA GLY A 242 -15.88 11.36 11.89
C GLY A 242 -15.08 10.12 11.49
N VAL A 243 -15.60 8.95 11.88
CA VAL A 243 -15.02 7.64 11.51
C VAL A 243 -15.12 7.33 10.01
N ASP A 244 -15.96 8.10 9.30
CA ASP A 244 -16.16 8.08 7.85
C ASP A 244 -15.14 8.95 7.09
N GLY A 245 -14.27 9.68 7.79
CA GLY A 245 -13.26 10.54 7.16
C GLY A 245 -13.76 11.90 6.72
N LEU A 246 -15.03 12.22 7.01
CA LEU A 246 -15.66 13.50 6.69
C LEU A 246 -15.63 14.44 7.91
N PRO A 247 -15.81 15.76 7.73
CA PRO A 247 -15.89 16.70 8.84
C PRO A 247 -16.82 16.21 9.96
N ALA A 248 -16.37 16.38 11.20
CA ALA A 248 -17.14 15.95 12.37
C ALA A 248 -18.44 16.74 12.46
N THR A 249 -19.52 16.02 12.77
CA THR A 249 -20.86 16.53 13.03
C THR A 249 -21.35 15.97 14.36
N HIS A 250 -22.49 16.47 14.85
CA HIS A 250 -23.13 15.89 16.03
C HIS A 250 -23.50 14.41 15.84
N GLU A 251 -23.70 13.94 14.60
CA GLU A 251 -24.18 12.59 14.30
C GLU A 251 -23.04 11.56 14.17
N ASN A 252 -21.97 11.89 13.42
CA ASN A 252 -20.84 10.98 13.19
C ASN A 252 -19.71 11.12 14.22
N GLY A 253 -19.79 12.13 15.11
CA GLY A 253 -18.79 12.39 16.14
C GLY A 253 -17.43 12.81 15.58
N ALA A 254 -16.43 12.89 16.46
CA ALA A 254 -15.08 13.36 16.13
C ALA A 254 -14.00 12.29 16.40
N GLY A 255 -14.31 11.03 16.08
CA GLY A 255 -13.48 9.87 16.42
C GLY A 255 -12.24 9.64 15.54
N GLY A 256 -12.14 10.30 14.39
CA GLY A 256 -11.07 10.10 13.43
C GLY A 256 -11.07 8.74 12.73
N VAL A 257 -10.12 8.55 11.81
CA VAL A 257 -9.94 7.31 11.05
C VAL A 257 -8.85 6.46 11.69
N LYS A 258 -9.17 5.22 12.04
CA LYS A 258 -8.19 4.27 12.58
C LYS A 258 -7.19 3.83 11.53
N ALA A 259 -5.94 3.72 11.94
CA ALA A 259 -4.85 3.15 11.17
C ALA A 259 -4.18 2.03 11.95
N TYR A 260 -3.78 0.99 11.23
CA TYR A 260 -3.22 -0.25 11.77
C TYR A 260 -1.88 -0.53 11.09
N PRO A 261 -0.75 0.05 11.56
CA PRO A 261 0.58 -0.37 11.15
C PRO A 261 0.86 -1.82 11.56
N MET A 262 1.31 -2.64 10.61
CA MET A 262 1.54 -4.06 10.81
C MET A 262 2.88 -4.51 10.24
N ILE A 263 3.49 -5.50 10.89
CA ILE A 263 4.76 -6.08 10.48
C ILE A 263 4.61 -7.60 10.41
N LYS A 264 5.02 -8.19 9.29
CA LYS A 264 5.29 -9.62 9.20
C LYS A 264 6.80 -9.79 9.25
N ALA A 265 7.33 -10.17 10.41
CA ALA A 265 8.76 -10.35 10.58
C ALA A 265 9.27 -11.53 9.73
N SER A 266 10.46 -11.36 9.15
CA SER A 266 11.25 -12.53 8.76
C SER A 266 11.52 -13.37 10.01
N ALA A 267 11.56 -14.68 9.85
CA ALA A 267 12.18 -15.55 10.83
C ALA A 267 13.70 -15.28 10.76
N LYS A 268 14.16 -14.12 11.25
CA LYS A 268 15.57 -13.95 11.53
C LYS A 268 15.91 -15.04 12.53
N THR A 269 16.78 -15.95 12.16
CA THR A 269 17.58 -16.71 13.11
C THR A 269 18.24 -15.64 13.97
N ILE A 270 17.70 -15.41 15.17
CA ILE A 270 18.34 -14.54 16.14
C ILE A 270 19.64 -15.27 16.44
N THR A 271 20.72 -14.89 15.77
CA THR A 271 22.05 -15.25 16.24
C THR A 271 22.17 -14.51 17.56
N PRO A 272 22.13 -15.21 18.71
CA PRO A 272 22.20 -14.54 19.99
C PRO A 272 23.43 -13.65 19.97
N CYS A 273 23.22 -12.38 20.31
CA CYS A 273 24.30 -11.41 20.41
C CYS A 273 25.40 -12.08 21.23
N LYS A 274 26.57 -12.34 20.61
CA LYS A 274 27.72 -12.89 21.34
C LYS A 274 27.97 -11.90 22.46
N VAL A 275 27.58 -12.26 23.69
CA VAL A 275 28.02 -11.58 24.88
C VAL A 275 29.53 -11.74 24.85
N VAL A 276 30.22 -10.69 24.42
CA VAL A 276 31.67 -10.62 24.56
C VAL A 276 31.90 -10.46 26.05
N LEU A 277 32.01 -11.61 26.74
CA LEU A 277 32.56 -11.67 28.08
C LEU A 277 34.01 -11.24 27.95
N THR A 278 34.29 -9.96 28.16
CA THR A 278 35.65 -9.47 28.38
C THR A 278 36.13 -10.05 29.70
N SER A 279 36.76 -11.22 29.63
CA SER A 279 37.53 -11.81 30.72
C SER A 279 38.81 -10.97 30.93
N ASN A 280 38.68 -9.84 31.62
CA ASN A 280 39.81 -9.13 32.20
C ASN A 280 39.61 -9.07 33.71
N CYS A 281 39.95 -10.15 34.42
CA CYS A 281 40.31 -10.10 35.83
C CYS A 281 41.17 -11.32 36.18
N LEU A 282 42.19 -11.06 36.99
CA LEU A 282 43.06 -11.99 37.74
C LEU A 282 44.31 -12.50 37.02
N SER A 283 45.32 -11.63 36.98
CA SER A 283 46.68 -12.03 37.33
C SER A 283 47.29 -10.98 38.26
N ALA A 284 47.09 -11.19 39.56
CA ALA A 284 47.90 -10.60 40.61
C ALA A 284 48.07 -11.63 41.74
N VAL A 285 49.30 -11.71 42.24
CA VAL A 285 49.78 -12.41 43.45
C VAL A 285 50.18 -13.87 43.28
N GLY A 286 51.49 -14.11 43.42
CA GLY A 286 52.17 -15.39 43.45
C GLY A 286 53.64 -15.23 43.11
#